data_AF-A0AB34GQ60-F1
#
_entry.id   AF-A0AB34GQ60-F1
#
_cell.length_a   1.000
_cell.length_b   1.000
_cell.length_c   1.000
_cell.angle_alpha   90.00
_cell.angle_beta   90.00
_cell.angle_gamma   90.00
#
_symmetry.space_group_name_H-M   'P 1'
#
loop_
_entity.id
_entity.type
_entity.pdbx_description
1 polymer ?
#
loop_
_entity_poly.entity_id
_entity_poly.type
_entity_poly.pdbx_seq_one_letter_code
_entity_poly.pdbx_strand_id
1 'polypeptide(L)'
;MFQTFHFLETHHGLCCHLCKESDSVVLAVGSDLPKIRAQILIYVALQALDFQPPSYQQNKNVPLLRQNLAFYCRCGYLDISPSWKSTVLKGAHLPVEVWEKYRKWLGAENIPEKFKKRGYVPHAPLDETAYLETNIILDLTNSPLIADDEVVSQLPKACIVSCEYDILQDHSLLYKKRL
;
A
#
# COMPACT_ATOMS: atom_id res chain seq x y z
N MET A 1 -12.49 0.51 -24.42
CA MET A 1 -13.55 1.39 -23.89
C MET A 1 -14.78 0.64 -23.38
N PHE A 2 -15.01 -0.64 -23.72
CA PHE A 2 -16.14 -1.45 -23.22
C PHE A 2 -15.80 -2.47 -22.12
N GLN A 3 -14.53 -2.66 -21.75
CA GLN A 3 -14.13 -3.58 -20.66
C GLN A 3 -13.96 -2.89 -19.29
N THR A 4 -13.84 -1.56 -19.26
CA THR A 4 -13.66 -0.78 -18.02
C THR A 4 -14.95 -0.64 -17.22
N PHE A 5 -16.13 -0.81 -17.85
CA PHE A 5 -17.44 -0.70 -17.19
C PHE A 5 -17.84 -1.96 -16.41
N HIS A 6 -17.38 -3.15 -16.82
CA HIS A 6 -17.79 -4.39 -16.18
C HIS A 6 -17.01 -4.70 -14.89
N PHE A 7 -15.85 -4.08 -14.70
CA PHE A 7 -14.99 -4.24 -13.53
C PHE A 7 -15.45 -3.40 -12.31
N LEU A 8 -16.07 -2.24 -12.56
CA LEU A 8 -16.67 -1.41 -11.49
C LEU A 8 -17.94 -2.04 -10.90
N GLU A 9 -18.71 -2.80 -11.68
CA GLU A 9 -19.89 -3.52 -11.18
C GLU A 9 -19.54 -4.71 -10.28
N THR A 10 -18.42 -5.39 -10.55
CA THR A 10 -17.98 -6.54 -9.75
C THR A 10 -17.45 -6.11 -8.38
N HIS A 11 -16.77 -4.96 -8.30
CA HIS A 11 -16.30 -4.40 -7.02
C HIS A 11 -17.47 -3.91 -6.14
N HIS A 12 -18.49 -3.30 -6.74
CA HIS A 12 -19.72 -2.93 -6.03
C HIS A 12 -20.50 -4.17 -5.57
N GLY A 13 -20.66 -5.18 -6.43
CA GLY A 13 -21.37 -6.42 -6.12
C GLY A 13 -20.74 -7.20 -4.97
N LEU A 14 -19.41 -7.35 -4.98
CA LEU A 14 -18.67 -8.05 -3.93
C LEU A 14 -18.70 -7.26 -2.60
N CYS A 15 -18.52 -5.94 -2.63
CA CYS A 15 -18.64 -5.10 -1.44
C CYS A 15 -20.07 -5.13 -0.85
N CYS A 16 -21.11 -5.06 -1.69
CA CYS A 16 -22.50 -5.16 -1.23
C CYS A 16 -22.86 -6.55 -0.69
N HIS A 17 -22.31 -7.62 -1.28
CA HIS A 17 -22.56 -8.99 -0.82
C HIS A 17 -21.88 -9.25 0.52
N LEU A 18 -20.60 -8.90 0.66
CA LEU A 18 -19.87 -9.00 1.91
C LEU A 18 -20.54 -8.17 3.03
N CYS A 19 -21.02 -6.97 2.73
CA CYS A 19 -21.67 -6.14 3.74
C CYS A 19 -23.05 -6.63 4.19
N LYS A 20 -23.74 -7.44 3.38
CA LYS A 20 -24.99 -8.09 3.80
C LYS A 20 -24.74 -9.29 4.72
N GLU A 21 -23.56 -9.92 4.66
CA GLU A 21 -23.25 -11.08 5.50
C GLU A 21 -22.51 -10.73 6.79
N SER A 22 -21.85 -9.57 6.89
CA SER A 22 -20.89 -9.29 7.98
C SER A 22 -21.24 -8.15 8.95
N ASP A 23 -22.49 -7.66 9.00
CA ASP A 23 -22.89 -6.46 9.79
C ASP A 23 -21.92 -5.27 9.62
N SER A 24 -21.25 -5.21 8.47
CA SER A 24 -20.17 -4.27 8.21
C SER A 24 -20.72 -3.04 7.49
N VAL A 25 -20.32 -1.85 7.95
CA VAL A 25 -20.72 -0.58 7.34
C VAL A 25 -20.08 -0.45 5.96
N VAL A 26 -20.91 -0.47 4.90
CA VAL A 26 -20.51 -0.03 3.57
C VAL A 26 -20.28 1.49 3.64
N LEU A 27 -19.06 1.95 3.34
CA LEU A 27 -18.88 3.31 2.84
C LEU A 27 -19.47 3.36 1.43
N ALA A 28 -20.71 3.84 1.32
CA ALA A 28 -21.29 4.13 0.03
C ALA A 28 -20.36 5.08 -0.75
N VAL A 29 -20.24 4.87 -2.07
CA VAL A 29 -19.63 5.83 -2.99
C VAL A 29 -20.74 6.28 -3.92
N GLY A 30 -21.22 7.51 -3.70
CA GLY A 30 -22.29 8.15 -4.48
C GLY A 30 -22.05 9.65 -4.50
N SER A 31 -22.52 10.34 -5.53
CA SER A 31 -22.36 11.78 -5.74
C SER A 31 -23.06 12.65 -4.69
N ASP A 32 -24.00 12.08 -3.93
CA ASP A 32 -24.84 12.79 -2.95
C ASP A 32 -24.39 12.58 -1.49
N LEU A 33 -23.14 12.13 -1.28
CA LEU A 33 -22.65 11.91 0.07
C LEU A 33 -22.25 13.22 0.75
N PRO A 34 -22.52 13.37 2.06
CA PRO A 34 -22.03 14.51 2.82
C PRO A 34 -20.50 14.54 2.79
N LYS A 35 -19.93 15.76 2.81
CA LYS A 35 -18.48 15.97 2.80
C LYS A 35 -17.81 15.14 3.90
N ILE A 36 -16.86 14.29 3.52
CA ILE A 36 -16.09 13.45 4.44
C ILE A 36 -15.39 14.35 5.49
N ARG A 37 -15.64 14.07 6.76
CA ARG A 37 -15.14 14.88 7.89
C ARG A 37 -13.89 14.29 8.54
N ALA A 38 -13.69 12.99 8.41
CA ALA A 38 -12.54 12.29 8.95
C ALA A 38 -12.28 10.97 8.21
N GLN A 39 -11.06 10.47 8.32
CA GLN A 39 -10.64 9.13 7.90
C GLN A 39 -10.40 8.27 9.14
N ILE A 40 -10.82 7.00 9.09
CA ILE A 40 -10.45 6.00 10.10
C ILE A 40 -9.69 4.90 9.35
N LEU A 41 -8.38 4.81 9.60
CA LEU A 41 -7.50 3.85 8.97
C LEU A 41 -7.08 2.81 9.99
N ILE A 42 -7.45 1.54 9.76
CA ILE A 42 -7.13 0.42 10.63
C ILE A 42 -6.35 -0.60 9.79
N TYR A 43 -5.06 -0.82 10.10
CA TYR A 43 -4.18 -1.76 9.38
C TYR A 43 -4.18 -1.58 7.85
N VAL A 44 -4.08 -0.34 7.37
CA VAL A 44 -4.24 -0.06 5.93
C VAL A 44 -2.91 -0.16 5.18
N ALA A 45 -2.91 -0.88 4.07
CA ALA A 45 -1.80 -0.93 3.14
C ALA A 45 -1.85 0.25 2.16
N LEU A 46 -0.99 1.25 2.37
CA LEU A 46 -1.03 2.54 1.63
C LEU A 46 0.01 2.72 0.52
N GLN A 47 0.83 1.70 0.24
CA GLN A 47 1.80 1.70 -0.87
C GLN A 47 2.13 0.28 -1.32
N ALA A 48 2.59 0.15 -2.56
CA ALA A 48 2.92 -1.11 -3.22
C ALA A 48 4.36 -1.14 -3.78
N LEU A 49 5.16 -0.11 -3.51
CA LEU A 49 6.51 0.07 -4.05
C LEU A 49 7.54 -0.68 -3.20
N ASP A 50 7.57 -0.41 -1.91
CA ASP A 50 8.61 -0.90 -1.01
C ASP A 50 8.10 -2.04 -0.11
N PHE A 51 8.71 -3.22 -0.25
CA PHE A 51 8.46 -4.39 0.61
C PHE A 51 9.62 -4.69 1.56
N GLN A 52 10.59 -3.78 1.63
CA GLN A 52 11.74 -3.80 2.53
C GLN A 52 11.69 -2.77 3.66
N PRO A 53 10.59 -2.08 4.02
CA PRO A 53 10.64 -1.17 5.15
C PRO A 53 10.88 -1.97 6.46
N PRO A 54 11.41 -1.32 7.52
CA PRO A 54 11.81 -1.97 8.77
C PRO A 54 10.79 -2.97 9.35
N SER A 55 9.50 -2.64 9.33
CA SER A 55 8.39 -3.47 9.79
C SER A 55 8.23 -4.75 8.97
N TYR A 56 8.39 -4.72 7.65
CA TYR A 56 8.37 -5.92 6.82
C TYR A 56 9.53 -6.84 7.17
N GLN A 57 10.73 -6.30 7.38
CA GLN A 57 11.90 -7.09 7.74
C GLN A 57 11.81 -7.69 9.14
N GLN A 58 11.24 -6.95 10.10
CA GLN A 58 11.13 -7.34 11.50
C GLN A 58 9.96 -8.31 11.73
N ASN A 59 8.82 -8.05 11.09
CA ASN A 59 7.55 -8.71 11.35
C ASN A 59 7.12 -9.68 10.24
N LYS A 60 8.01 -10.07 9.29
CA LYS A 60 7.67 -10.96 8.15
C LYS A 60 6.91 -12.25 8.48
N ASN A 61 7.05 -12.75 9.71
CA ASN A 61 6.50 -14.04 10.17
C ASN A 61 5.36 -13.89 11.20
N VAL A 62 4.81 -12.70 11.42
CA VAL A 62 3.71 -12.53 12.39
C VAL A 62 2.47 -13.33 11.98
N PRO A 63 1.69 -13.90 12.92
CA PRO A 63 0.67 -14.90 12.60
C PRO A 63 -0.49 -14.39 11.74
N LEU A 64 -0.91 -13.13 11.89
CA LEU A 64 -2.09 -12.58 11.22
C LEU A 64 -1.83 -12.19 9.76
N LEU A 65 -0.70 -11.52 9.49
CA LEU A 65 -0.36 -11.05 8.13
C LEU A 65 1.12 -11.30 7.84
N ARG A 66 1.43 -12.53 7.38
CA ARG A 66 2.77 -12.86 6.90
C ARG A 66 3.06 -12.08 5.62
N GLN A 67 4.31 -11.62 5.45
CA GLN A 67 4.73 -10.87 4.26
C GLN A 67 4.43 -11.63 2.96
N ASN A 68 4.60 -12.96 2.97
CA ASN A 68 4.26 -13.81 1.83
C ASN A 68 2.78 -13.75 1.47
N LEU A 69 1.89 -13.82 2.47
CA LEU A 69 0.45 -13.74 2.25
C LEU A 69 0.07 -12.37 1.69
N ALA A 70 0.59 -11.30 2.31
CA ALA A 70 0.36 -9.93 1.85
C ALA A 70 0.82 -9.71 0.40
N PHE A 71 1.97 -10.29 0.02
CA PHE A 71 2.48 -10.24 -1.35
C PHE A 71 1.51 -10.95 -2.33
N TYR A 72 1.08 -12.19 -2.03
CA TYR A 72 0.16 -12.91 -2.90
C TYR A 72 -1.21 -12.22 -3.01
N CYS A 73 -1.76 -11.70 -1.91
CA CYS A 73 -3.00 -10.91 -1.94
C CYS A 73 -2.86 -9.70 -2.86
N ARG A 74 -1.72 -9.02 -2.82
CA ARG A 74 -1.44 -7.86 -3.67
C ARG A 74 -1.25 -8.24 -5.13
N CYS A 75 -0.58 -9.36 -5.43
CA CYS A 75 -0.49 -9.90 -6.79
C CYS A 75 -1.89 -10.13 -7.38
N GLY A 76 -2.79 -10.75 -6.62
CA GLY A 76 -4.17 -10.97 -7.06
C GLY A 76 -4.96 -9.68 -7.26
N TYR A 77 -4.73 -8.66 -6.42
CA TYR A 77 -5.38 -7.35 -6.56
C TYR A 77 -4.86 -6.54 -7.76
N LEU A 78 -3.56 -6.61 -8.04
CA LEU A 78 -2.90 -5.80 -9.08
C LEU A 78 -2.76 -6.51 -10.43
N ASP A 79 -3.20 -7.77 -10.52
CA ASP A 79 -2.96 -8.65 -11.68
C ASP A 79 -1.47 -8.76 -12.05
N ILE A 80 -0.62 -8.93 -11.03
CA ILE A 80 0.83 -9.12 -11.17
C ILE A 80 1.16 -10.60 -10.94
N SER A 81 2.02 -11.18 -11.79
CA SER A 81 2.48 -12.55 -11.62
C SER A 81 3.22 -12.73 -10.29
N PRO A 82 2.86 -13.74 -9.49
CA PRO A 82 3.59 -14.08 -8.28
C PRO A 82 5.04 -14.53 -8.51
N SER A 83 5.44 -14.83 -9.75
CA SER A 83 6.84 -15.16 -10.09
C SER A 83 7.81 -14.03 -9.74
N TRP A 84 7.34 -12.78 -9.74
CA TRP A 84 8.15 -11.61 -9.42
C TRP A 84 8.50 -11.44 -7.95
N LYS A 85 8.00 -12.33 -7.08
CA LYS A 85 8.22 -12.25 -5.64
C LYS A 85 9.67 -11.99 -5.24
N SER A 86 10.62 -12.76 -5.76
CA SER A 86 12.03 -12.59 -5.38
C SER A 86 12.56 -11.22 -5.82
N THR A 87 12.22 -10.79 -7.03
CA THR A 87 12.64 -9.51 -7.63
C THR A 87 12.04 -8.33 -6.88
N VAL A 88 10.73 -8.37 -6.62
CA VAL A 88 10.01 -7.32 -5.90
C VAL A 88 10.51 -7.19 -4.47
N LEU A 89 10.63 -8.30 -3.75
CA LEU A 89 11.12 -8.29 -2.36
C LEU A 89 12.58 -7.82 -2.25
N LYS A 90 13.39 -7.87 -3.32
CA LYS A 90 14.75 -7.32 -3.35
C LYS A 90 14.79 -5.87 -3.83
N GLY A 91 13.66 -5.25 -4.16
CA GLY A 91 13.60 -3.90 -4.70
C GLY A 91 14.07 -3.77 -6.16
N ALA A 92 14.28 -4.87 -6.88
CA ALA A 92 14.78 -4.90 -8.26
C ALA A 92 13.71 -4.61 -9.32
N HIS A 93 12.50 -4.24 -8.93
CA HIS A 93 11.35 -4.09 -9.84
C HIS A 93 11.05 -2.62 -10.20
N LEU A 94 11.82 -1.68 -9.65
CA LEU A 94 11.69 -0.25 -9.90
C LEU A 94 13.05 0.35 -10.23
N PRO A 95 13.12 1.27 -11.20
CA PRO A 95 14.35 1.95 -11.56
C PRO A 95 14.79 2.93 -10.46
N VAL A 96 16.08 3.28 -10.42
CA VAL A 96 16.67 4.15 -9.38
C VAL A 96 15.97 5.50 -9.33
N GLU A 97 15.60 6.05 -10.47
CA GLU A 97 14.94 7.34 -10.60
C GLU A 97 13.56 7.35 -9.90
N VAL A 98 12.84 6.22 -9.92
CA VAL A 98 11.57 6.08 -9.21
C VAL A 98 11.81 6.01 -7.70
N TRP A 99 12.82 5.27 -7.26
CA TRP A 99 13.20 5.22 -5.85
C TRP A 99 13.59 6.59 -5.32
N GLU A 100 14.44 7.31 -6.05
CA GLU A 100 14.87 8.66 -5.70
C GLU A 100 13.70 9.65 -5.67
N LYS A 101 12.82 9.60 -6.67
CA LYS A 101 11.62 10.46 -6.73
C LYS A 101 10.76 10.34 -5.48
N TYR A 102 10.49 9.13 -5.01
CA TYR A 102 9.58 8.89 -3.89
C TYR A 102 10.27 8.74 -2.53
N ARG A 103 11.61 8.77 -2.50
CA ARG A 103 12.41 8.70 -1.28
C ARG A 103 11.99 9.73 -0.24
N LYS A 104 11.63 10.96 -0.66
CA LYS A 104 11.17 12.00 0.27
C LYS A 104 9.98 11.58 1.13
N TRP A 105 9.16 10.63 0.66
CA TRP A 105 7.98 10.14 1.37
C TRP A 105 8.15 8.72 1.91
N LEU A 106 8.75 7.82 1.13
CA LEU A 106 8.87 6.40 1.49
C LEU A 106 10.21 6.03 2.14
N GLY A 107 11.18 6.95 2.10
CA GLY A 107 12.52 6.71 2.62
C GLY A 107 12.52 6.36 4.10
N ALA A 108 13.41 5.44 4.49
CA ALA A 108 13.54 5.00 5.86
C ALA A 108 13.85 6.15 6.83
N GLU A 109 14.46 7.25 6.37
CA GLU A 109 14.64 8.50 7.12
C GLU A 109 13.34 9.07 7.72
N ASN A 110 12.19 8.78 7.12
CA ASN A 110 10.88 9.22 7.62
C ASN A 110 10.34 8.34 8.76
N ILE A 111 10.99 7.22 9.04
CA ILE A 111 10.64 6.29 10.12
C ILE A 111 11.49 6.62 11.36
N PRO A 112 10.91 6.75 12.57
CA PRO A 112 11.69 6.98 13.78
C PRO A 112 12.64 5.83 14.12
N GLU A 113 13.85 6.13 14.62
CA GLU A 113 14.90 5.13 14.91
C GLU A 113 14.47 3.97 15.81
N LYS A 114 13.58 4.20 16.77
CA LYS A 114 13.05 3.14 17.65
C LYS A 114 12.35 2.00 16.90
N PHE A 115 11.90 2.25 15.67
CA PHE A 115 11.27 1.25 14.79
C PHE A 115 12.25 0.60 13.81
N LYS A 116 13.52 1.02 13.76
CA LYS A 116 14.56 0.49 12.86
C LYS A 116 15.49 -0.51 13.56
N LYS A 117 14.92 -1.50 14.26
CA LYS A 117 15.72 -2.47 15.04
C LYS A 117 16.63 -3.35 14.18
N ARG A 118 16.39 -3.44 12.87
CA ARG A 118 17.21 -4.20 11.89
C ARG A 118 17.74 -3.26 10.80
N GLY A 119 18.91 -3.62 10.27
CA GLY A 119 19.64 -2.80 9.30
C GLY A 119 18.94 -2.68 7.93
N TYR A 120 19.34 -1.66 7.19
CA TYR A 120 18.89 -1.39 5.83
C TYR A 120 19.50 -2.39 4.84
N VAL A 121 18.69 -2.88 3.89
CA VAL A 121 19.14 -3.70 2.76
C VAL A 121 19.01 -2.86 1.49
N PRO A 122 20.12 -2.58 0.76
CA PRO A 122 20.06 -1.85 -0.50
C PRO A 122 19.22 -2.59 -1.56
N HIS A 123 18.60 -1.83 -2.46
CA HIS A 123 17.88 -2.41 -3.59
C HIS A 123 18.83 -3.14 -4.54
N ALA A 124 18.39 -4.29 -5.04
CA ALA A 124 19.09 -5.01 -6.10
C ALA A 124 18.98 -4.26 -7.45
N PRO A 125 19.90 -4.53 -8.41
CA PRO A 125 19.82 -3.95 -9.75
C PRO A 125 18.48 -4.20 -10.43
N LEU A 126 18.05 -3.25 -11.27
CA LEU A 126 16.79 -3.29 -11.99
C LEU A 126 16.67 -4.55 -12.87
N ASP A 127 15.53 -5.21 -12.77
CA ASP A 127 15.00 -6.15 -13.74
C ASP A 127 13.95 -5.42 -14.57
N GLU A 128 14.27 -5.12 -15.83
CA GLU A 128 13.40 -4.36 -16.72
C GLU A 128 12.07 -5.09 -17.00
N THR A 129 12.09 -6.43 -17.05
CA THR A 129 10.89 -7.23 -17.31
C THR A 129 9.95 -7.15 -16.11
N ALA A 130 10.51 -7.23 -14.89
CA ALA A 130 9.74 -7.03 -13.68
C ALA A 130 9.12 -5.63 -13.63
N TYR A 131 9.86 -4.59 -14.03
CA TYR A 131 9.32 -3.23 -14.07
C TYR A 131 8.16 -3.08 -15.04
N LEU A 132 8.25 -3.65 -16.24
CA LEU A 132 7.16 -3.60 -17.23
C LEU A 132 5.84 -4.18 -16.69
N GLU A 133 5.91 -5.26 -15.91
CA GLU A 133 4.73 -5.92 -15.36
C GLU A 133 4.25 -5.28 -14.05
N THR A 134 5.17 -4.74 -13.25
CA THR A 134 4.84 -4.25 -11.90
C THR A 134 4.58 -2.75 -11.84
N ASN A 135 4.83 -1.96 -12.90
CA ASN A 135 4.71 -0.50 -12.86
C ASN A 135 3.32 0.04 -12.45
N ILE A 136 2.27 -0.79 -12.53
CA ILE A 136 0.91 -0.48 -12.05
C ILE A 136 0.89 -0.11 -10.56
N ILE A 137 1.89 -0.54 -9.78
CA ILE A 137 2.09 -0.12 -8.38
C ILE A 137 2.26 1.38 -8.21
N LEU A 138 2.64 2.11 -9.26
CA LEU A 138 2.86 3.56 -9.25
C LEU A 138 1.57 4.35 -9.44
N ASP A 139 0.45 3.69 -9.75
CA ASP A 139 -0.85 4.33 -9.78
C ASP A 139 -1.27 4.77 -8.36
N LEU A 140 -1.82 5.98 -8.24
CA LEU A 140 -2.21 6.56 -6.94
C LEU A 140 -3.34 5.78 -6.25
N THR A 141 -4.13 5.02 -6.99
CA THR A 141 -5.14 4.09 -6.43
C THR A 141 -4.50 2.90 -5.73
N ASN A 142 -3.30 2.50 -6.16
CA ASN A 142 -2.55 1.36 -5.63
C ASN A 142 -1.54 1.78 -4.56
N SER A 143 -1.05 3.02 -4.67
CA SER A 143 -0.05 3.60 -3.77
C SER A 143 -0.37 5.05 -3.38
N PRO A 144 -1.42 5.30 -2.57
CA PRO A 144 -1.79 6.66 -2.17
C PRO A 144 -0.70 7.42 -1.40
N LEU A 145 0.26 6.73 -0.77
CA LEU A 145 1.39 7.40 -0.10
C LEU A 145 2.30 8.20 -1.04
N ILE A 146 2.28 7.96 -2.35
CA ILE A 146 3.08 8.72 -3.32
C ILE A 146 2.32 9.86 -4.00
N ALA A 147 1.09 10.16 -3.55
CA ALA A 147 0.35 11.33 -4.05
C ALA A 147 1.09 12.64 -3.71
N ASP A 148 0.89 13.70 -4.49
CA ASP A 148 1.54 14.99 -4.22
C ASP A 148 1.08 15.62 -2.88
N ASP A 149 1.90 16.52 -2.36
CA ASP A 149 1.68 17.12 -1.05
C ASP A 149 0.43 18.02 -1.05
N GLU A 150 0.10 18.63 -2.20
CA GLU A 150 -1.12 19.41 -2.41
C GLU A 150 -2.38 18.54 -2.27
N VAL A 151 -2.33 17.29 -2.72
CA VAL A 151 -3.45 16.34 -2.59
C VAL A 151 -3.61 15.94 -1.13
N VAL A 152 -2.50 15.62 -0.45
CA VAL A 152 -2.55 15.20 0.95
C VAL A 152 -2.97 16.31 1.90
N SER A 153 -2.57 17.56 1.64
CA SER A 153 -2.96 18.72 2.44
C SER A 153 -4.47 18.98 2.48
N GLN A 154 -5.21 18.43 1.51
CA GLN A 154 -6.66 18.58 1.40
C GLN A 154 -7.44 17.46 2.09
N LEU A 155 -6.74 16.43 2.58
CA LEU A 155 -7.37 15.28 3.22
C LEU A 155 -7.98 15.67 4.57
N PRO A 156 -9.13 15.09 4.94
CA PRO A 156 -9.73 15.34 6.24
C PRO A 156 -8.92 14.68 7.35
N LYS A 157 -9.12 15.13 8.59
CA LYS A 157 -8.44 14.61 9.78
C LYS A 157 -8.49 13.08 9.83
N ALA A 158 -7.37 12.44 10.16
CA ALA A 158 -7.28 10.98 10.23
C ALA A 158 -7.14 10.48 11.67
N CYS A 159 -7.79 9.36 11.95
CA CYS A 159 -7.47 8.46 13.06
C CYS A 159 -6.78 7.24 12.47
N ILE A 160 -5.56 6.94 12.93
CA ILE A 160 -4.73 5.85 12.43
C ILE A 160 -4.53 4.83 13.55
N VAL A 161 -4.92 3.58 13.30
CA VAL A 161 -4.78 2.45 14.22
C VAL A 161 -3.84 1.42 13.59
N SER A 162 -2.74 1.14 14.30
CA SER A 162 -1.70 0.18 13.91
C SER A 162 -1.21 -0.59 15.13
N CYS A 163 -0.63 -1.79 14.92
CA CYS A 163 0.05 -2.54 15.99
C CYS A 163 1.57 -2.56 15.84
N GLU A 164 2.26 -2.91 16.93
CA GLU A 164 3.72 -3.06 16.94
C GLU A 164 4.19 -4.24 16.07
N TYR A 165 3.50 -5.38 16.16
CA TYR A 165 3.85 -6.62 15.48
C TYR A 165 3.03 -6.82 14.20
N ASP A 166 3.10 -5.83 13.32
CA ASP A 166 2.42 -5.82 12.03
C ASP A 166 3.39 -5.36 10.94
N ILE A 167 3.27 -5.95 9.74
CA ILE A 167 4.05 -5.52 8.57
C ILE A 167 3.57 -4.17 8.04
N LEU A 168 2.31 -3.77 8.28
CA LEU A 168 1.76 -2.48 7.83
C LEU A 168 2.03 -1.32 8.80
N GLN A 169 2.79 -1.55 9.87
CA GLN A 169 3.16 -0.52 10.83
C GLN A 169 3.80 0.69 10.15
N ASP A 170 4.78 0.47 9.27
CA ASP A 170 5.48 1.59 8.63
C ASP A 170 4.58 2.35 7.66
N HIS A 171 3.58 1.71 7.04
CA HIS A 171 2.61 2.44 6.22
C HIS A 171 1.87 3.49 7.06
N SER A 172 1.51 3.13 8.29
CA SER A 172 0.84 4.04 9.22
C SER A 172 1.77 5.17 9.68
N LEU A 173 3.04 4.87 9.95
CA LEU A 173 4.04 5.87 10.35
C LEU A 173 4.33 6.86 9.23
N LEU A 174 4.54 6.37 8.01
CA LEU A 174 4.76 7.18 6.82
C LEU A 174 3.54 8.04 6.50
N TYR A 175 2.32 7.49 6.63
CA TYR A 175 1.11 8.27 6.41
C TYR A 175 0.90 9.36 7.45
N LYS A 176 1.14 9.04 8.73
CA LYS A 176 1.11 10.06 9.79
C LYS A 176 2.13 11.17 9.55
N LYS A 177 3.28 10.87 8.93
CA LYS A 177 4.31 11.85 8.59
C LYS A 177 3.90 12.74 7.40
N ARG A 178 3.05 12.21 6.50
CA ARG A 178 2.51 12.89 5.31
C ARG A 178 1.38 13.86 5.64
N LEU A 179 0.54 13.52 6.62
CA LEU A 179 -0.53 14.37 7.16
C LEU A 179 0.02 15.50 8.04
#